data_AF-A0A1G6VQC9-F1
#
_entry.id   AF-A0A1G6VQC9-F1
#
_cell.length_a   1.000
_cell.length_b   1.000
_cell.length_c   1.000
_cell.angle_alpha   90.00
_cell.angle_beta   90.00
_cell.angle_gamma   90.00
#
_symmetry.space_group_name_H-M   'P 1'
#
loop_
_entity.id
_entity.type
_entity.pdbx_description
1 polymer ?
#
loop_
_entity_poly.entity_id
_entity_poly.type
_entity_poly.pdbx_seq_one_letter_code
_entity_poly.pdbx_strand_id
1 'polypeptide(L)'
;MGSSSRPGSRVVREIDHDSFEIDDVTYVIRELVWNGIDGRSYDLHRVADDVVLTEDKSFNAYPTNAQVAEVLTRHGVDVELEVCVFCEDDVLLATAHRHGRGWVGDSCCWDERLRATE
;
A
#
# COMPACT_ATOMS: atom_id res chain seq x y z
N MET A 1 -8.51 19.75 -0.95
CA MET A 1 -9.94 19.82 -0.53
C MET A 1 -10.29 18.40 -0.13
N GLY A 2 -9.75 17.98 1.02
CA GLY A 2 -9.62 16.57 1.39
C GLY A 2 -10.60 16.14 2.45
N SER A 3 -11.00 14.87 2.38
CA SER A 3 -12.02 14.22 3.19
C SER A 3 -13.45 14.71 2.90
N SER A 4 -14.06 14.13 1.85
CA SER A 4 -15.52 14.22 1.67
C SER A 4 -16.20 13.42 2.78
N SER A 5 -16.40 14.08 3.91
CA SER A 5 -17.14 13.61 5.07
C SER A 5 -18.51 13.11 4.61
N ARG A 6 -18.77 11.81 4.77
CA ARG A 6 -20.12 11.28 4.58
C ARG A 6 -20.99 11.78 5.75
N PRO A 7 -22.14 12.43 5.50
CA PRO A 7 -22.97 12.97 6.57
C PRO A 7 -23.32 11.88 7.60
N GLY A 8 -22.94 12.09 8.87
CA GLY A 8 -23.20 11.15 9.96
C GLY A 8 -22.11 10.09 10.23
N SER A 9 -21.03 10.05 9.44
CA SER A 9 -19.91 9.13 9.65
C SER A 9 -18.68 9.88 10.17
N ARG A 10 -18.11 9.42 11.30
CA ARG A 10 -16.82 9.88 11.82
C ARG A 10 -15.84 8.71 11.86
N VAL A 11 -14.55 9.02 11.65
CA VAL A 11 -13.46 8.08 11.95
C VAL A 11 -13.42 7.86 13.46
N VAL A 12 -13.44 6.61 13.89
CA VAL A 12 -13.35 6.21 15.30
C VAL A 12 -12.04 5.50 15.64
N ARG A 13 -11.28 5.09 14.63
CA ARG A 13 -9.94 4.50 14.79
C ARG A 13 -9.16 4.64 13.50
N GLU A 14 -7.86 4.86 13.64
CA GLU A 14 -6.87 4.84 12.56
C GLU A 14 -5.86 3.74 12.88
N ILE A 15 -5.49 2.94 11.89
CA ILE A 15 -4.52 1.85 12.03
C ILE A 15 -3.52 1.93 10.88
N ASP A 16 -2.26 2.13 11.22
CA ASP A 16 -1.17 2.04 10.25
C ASP A 16 -0.76 0.58 10.08
N HIS A 17 -0.68 0.15 8.82
CA HIS A 17 -0.14 -1.15 8.44
C HIS A 17 1.38 -1.09 8.31
N ASP A 18 2.02 -2.21 7.97
CA ASP A 18 3.46 -2.23 7.72
C ASP A 18 3.85 -1.21 6.66
N SER A 19 4.86 -0.41 6.98
CA SER A 19 5.42 0.58 6.06
C SER A 19 6.31 -0.08 5.03
N PHE A 20 6.42 0.55 3.87
CA PHE A 20 7.34 0.14 2.81
C PHE A 20 8.08 1.35 2.24
N GLU A 21 9.24 1.11 1.63
CA GLU A 21 10.13 2.16 1.13
C GLU A 21 10.28 2.08 -0.39
N ILE A 22 10.26 3.24 -1.05
CA ILE A 22 10.51 3.41 -2.48
C ILE A 22 11.36 4.67 -2.63
N ASP A 23 12.54 4.55 -3.25
CA ASP A 23 13.49 5.65 -3.45
C ASP A 23 13.79 6.45 -2.16
N ASP A 24 14.10 5.76 -1.06
CA ASP A 24 14.36 6.33 0.27
C ASP A 24 13.17 7.10 0.88
N VAL A 25 11.97 6.96 0.30
CA VAL A 25 10.73 7.54 0.82
C VAL A 25 9.87 6.45 1.43
N THR A 26 9.52 6.62 2.70
CA THR A 26 8.63 5.71 3.42
C THR A 26 7.16 6.02 3.14
N TYR A 27 6.39 4.99 2.84
CA TYR A 27 4.95 5.01 2.64
C TYR A 27 4.26 4.06 3.61
N VAL A 28 3.00 4.35 3.93
CA VAL A 28 2.17 3.49 4.77
C VAL A 28 0.73 3.48 4.28
N ILE A 29 0.08 2.31 4.39
CA ILE A 29 -1.37 2.20 4.22
C ILE A 29 -2.02 2.45 5.59
N ARG A 30 -2.86 3.48 5.68
CA ARG A 30 -3.64 3.81 6.87
C ARG A 30 -5.08 3.34 6.68
N GLU A 31 -5.53 2.44 7.54
CA GLU A 31 -6.93 2.04 7.64
C GLU A 31 -7.70 3.03 8.54
N LEU A 32 -8.74 3.64 7.99
CA LEU A 32 -9.70 4.47 8.71
C LEU A 32 -10.95 3.65 9.02
N VAL A 33 -11.26 3.46 10.31
CA VAL A 33 -12.47 2.76 10.76
C VAL A 33 -13.58 3.78 11.04
N TRP A 34 -14.74 3.62 10.40
CA TRP A 34 -15.87 4.55 10.47
C TRP A 34 -17.01 4.00 11.32
N ASN A 35 -17.74 4.88 12.04
CA ASN A 35 -18.93 4.49 12.82
C ASN A 35 -20.25 4.43 12.01
N GLY A 36 -20.18 4.20 10.70
CA GLY A 36 -21.30 4.25 9.76
C GLY A 36 -21.33 3.11 8.73
N ILE A 37 -22.05 3.30 7.62
CA ILE A 37 -22.50 2.23 6.70
C ILE A 37 -21.34 1.53 5.93
N ASP A 38 -20.21 2.20 5.71
CA ASP A 38 -18.98 1.59 5.16
C ASP A 38 -17.85 1.71 6.19
N GLY A 39 -17.78 0.73 7.10
CA GLY A 39 -17.00 0.80 8.33
C GLY A 39 -15.48 0.86 8.18
N ARG A 40 -14.92 0.84 6.97
CA ARG A 40 -13.47 0.96 6.71
C ARG A 40 -13.17 1.65 5.38
N SER A 41 -12.10 2.44 5.35
CA SER A 41 -11.42 2.88 4.13
C SER A 41 -9.93 2.83 4.33
N TYR A 42 -9.16 2.88 3.24
CA TYR A 42 -7.70 2.82 3.29
C TYR A 42 -7.12 3.97 2.50
N ASP A 43 -6.16 4.65 3.09
CA ASP A 43 -5.44 5.75 2.48
C ASP A 43 -3.96 5.41 2.36
N LEU A 44 -3.35 5.83 1.25
CA LEU A 44 -1.90 5.76 1.07
C LEU A 44 -1.28 7.06 1.56
N HIS A 45 -0.40 6.96 2.56
CA HIS A 45 0.31 8.10 3.13
C HIS A 45 1.78 8.07 2.74
N ARG A 46 2.33 9.24 2.42
CA ARG A 46 3.76 9.49 2.40
C ARG A 46 4.19 10.01 3.76
N VAL A 47 5.08 9.29 4.42
CA VAL A 47 5.45 9.57 5.82
C VAL A 47 6.35 10.79 5.93
N ALA A 48 7.23 11.02 4.94
CA ALA A 48 8.25 12.08 4.98
C ALA A 48 7.67 13.48 5.22
N ASP A 49 6.46 13.75 4.72
CA ASP A 49 5.79 15.06 4.79
C ASP A 49 4.31 14.96 5.23
N ASP A 50 3.88 13.81 5.76
CA ASP A 50 2.52 13.55 6.23
C ASP A 50 1.43 13.82 5.16
N VAL A 51 1.71 13.47 3.90
CA VAL A 51 0.78 13.71 2.78
C VAL A 51 -0.07 12.47 2.51
N VAL A 52 -1.39 12.69 2.39
CA VAL A 52 -2.35 11.67 1.94
C VAL A 52 -2.42 11.66 0.42
N LEU A 53 -1.89 10.62 -0.22
CA LEU A 53 -1.87 10.48 -1.68
C LEU A 53 -3.23 10.09 -2.26
N THR A 54 -4.16 9.63 -1.43
CA THR A 54 -5.53 9.26 -1.78
C THR A 54 -6.56 10.29 -1.31
N GLU A 55 -6.17 11.56 -1.11
CA GLU A 55 -7.05 12.63 -0.61
C GLU A 55 -8.39 12.72 -1.37
N ASP A 56 -8.34 12.55 -2.70
CA ASP A 56 -9.53 12.62 -3.57
C ASP A 56 -10.41 11.37 -3.47
N LYS A 57 -9.80 10.20 -3.22
CA LYS A 57 -10.50 8.91 -3.21
C LYS A 57 -9.69 7.83 -2.48
N SER A 58 -10.10 7.53 -1.25
CA SER A 58 -9.64 6.36 -0.49
C SER A 58 -10.08 5.05 -1.14
N PHE A 59 -9.37 3.97 -0.82
CA PHE A 59 -9.76 2.62 -1.18
C PHE A 59 -10.85 2.09 -0.24
N ASN A 60 -11.77 1.28 -0.78
CA ASN A 60 -12.83 0.64 0.01
C ASN A 60 -12.37 -0.70 0.64
N ALA A 61 -11.22 -1.22 0.22
CA ALA A 61 -10.59 -2.44 0.70
C ALA A 61 -9.07 -2.22 0.74
N TYR A 62 -8.33 -3.12 1.40
CA TYR A 62 -6.87 -3.05 1.41
C TYR A 62 -6.34 -3.08 -0.04
N PRO A 63 -5.51 -2.12 -0.45
CA PRO A 63 -5.15 -1.95 -1.86
C PRO A 63 -4.19 -3.05 -2.34
N THR A 64 -4.29 -3.39 -3.62
CA THR A 64 -3.29 -4.23 -4.29
C THR A 64 -2.05 -3.41 -4.66
N ASN A 65 -0.92 -4.06 -4.90
CA ASN A 65 0.31 -3.40 -5.35
C ASN A 65 0.11 -2.61 -6.65
N ALA A 66 -0.71 -3.13 -7.58
CA ALA A 66 -1.07 -2.42 -8.80
C ALA A 66 -1.85 -1.11 -8.53
N GLN A 67 -2.76 -1.11 -7.55
CA GLN A 67 -3.50 0.08 -7.14
C GLN A 67 -2.60 1.10 -6.42
N VAL A 68 -1.68 0.62 -5.59
CA VAL A 68 -0.66 1.47 -4.95
C VAL A 68 0.23 2.11 -6.02
N ALA A 69 0.70 1.33 -6.99
CA ALA A 69 1.52 1.81 -8.09
C ALA A 69 0.81 2.88 -8.91
N GLU A 70 -0.47 2.68 -9.23
CA GLU A 70 -1.27 3.70 -9.95
C GLU A 70 -1.32 5.04 -9.20
N VAL A 71 -1.50 5.00 -7.88
CA VAL A 71 -1.51 6.22 -7.05
C VAL A 71 -0.14 6.87 -7.03
N LEU A 72 0.94 6.11 -6.83
CA LEU A 72 2.31 6.61 -6.81
C LEU A 72 2.70 7.28 -8.13
N THR A 73 2.43 6.62 -9.27
CA THR A 73 2.67 7.17 -10.60
C THR A 73 1.89 8.46 -10.84
N ARG A 74 0.65 8.56 -10.38
CA ARG A 74 -0.15 9.79 -10.45
C ARG A 74 0.51 10.95 -9.70
N HIS A 75 1.22 10.66 -8.62
CA HIS A 75 1.97 11.63 -7.81
C HIS A 75 3.43 11.80 -8.25
N GLY A 76 3.80 11.28 -9.42
CA GLY A 76 5.12 11.46 -10.02
C GLY A 76 6.22 10.60 -9.41
N VAL A 77 5.86 9.54 -8.68
CA VAL A 77 6.78 8.52 -8.18
C VAL A 77 6.82 7.40 -9.21
N ASP A 78 7.99 7.16 -9.81
CA ASP A 78 8.17 6.09 -10.78
C ASP A 78 8.26 4.76 -10.05
N VAL A 79 7.41 3.81 -10.42
CA VAL A 79 7.32 2.51 -9.76
C VAL A 79 7.17 1.41 -10.78
N GLU A 80 8.01 0.40 -10.64
CA GLU A 80 7.96 -0.79 -11.48
C GLU A 80 7.21 -1.91 -10.76
N LEU A 81 6.38 -2.62 -11.53
CA LEU A 81 5.69 -3.83 -11.08
C LEU A 81 6.34 -5.04 -11.74
N GLU A 82 6.51 -6.09 -10.97
CA GLU A 82 6.89 -7.42 -11.43
C GLU A 82 5.85 -8.44 -10.95
N VAL A 83 5.92 -9.66 -11.46
CA VAL A 83 5.00 -10.73 -11.05
C VAL A 83 5.68 -11.66 -10.06
N CYS A 84 5.03 -11.91 -8.92
CA CYS A 84 5.50 -12.88 -7.95
C CYS A 84 5.55 -14.28 -8.58
N VAL A 85 6.70 -14.95 -8.51
CA VAL A 85 6.86 -16.30 -9.09
C VAL A 85 6.06 -17.40 -8.39
N PHE A 86 5.48 -17.11 -7.22
CA PHE A 86 4.72 -18.09 -6.43
C PHE A 86 3.20 -17.89 -6.50
N CYS A 87 2.72 -16.67 -6.26
CA CYS A 87 1.29 -16.37 -6.25
C CYS A 87 0.78 -15.72 -7.54
N GLU A 88 1.68 -15.38 -8.47
CA GLU A 88 1.36 -14.73 -9.76
C GLU A 88 0.69 -13.35 -9.63
N ASP A 89 0.67 -12.76 -8.43
CA ASP A 89 0.21 -11.39 -8.21
C ASP A 89 1.28 -10.36 -8.56
N ASP A 90 0.83 -9.15 -8.92
CA ASP A 90 1.70 -7.98 -9.08
C ASP A 90 2.38 -7.61 -7.77
N VAL A 91 3.68 -7.33 -7.83
CA VAL A 91 4.52 -6.90 -6.71
C VAL A 91 5.29 -5.65 -7.08
N LEU A 92 5.42 -4.73 -6.14
CA LEU A 92 6.28 -3.55 -6.31
C LEU A 92 7.74 -4.02 -6.34
N LEU A 93 8.44 -3.75 -7.44
CA LEU A 93 9.82 -4.17 -7.62
C LEU A 93 10.74 -3.60 -6.54
N ALA A 94 10.50 -2.35 -6.14
CA ALA A 94 11.25 -1.66 -5.08
C ALA A 94 11.20 -2.39 -3.73
N THR A 95 10.14 -3.14 -3.47
CA THR A 95 9.96 -3.90 -2.22
C THR A 95 10.05 -5.41 -2.46
N ALA A 96 10.32 -5.87 -3.68
CA ALA A 96 10.35 -7.28 -4.00
C ALA A 96 11.75 -7.86 -3.74
N HIS A 97 11.77 -9.13 -3.32
CA HIS A 97 13.00 -9.86 -3.07
C HIS A 97 13.30 -10.76 -4.26
N ARG A 98 14.58 -10.80 -4.66
CA ARG A 98 15.02 -11.62 -5.78
C ARG A 98 15.23 -13.06 -5.33
N HIS A 99 14.46 -14.00 -5.88
CA HIS A 99 14.60 -15.42 -5.56
C HIS A 99 14.84 -16.24 -6.83
N GLY A 100 16.06 -16.75 -6.97
CA GLY A 100 16.49 -17.47 -8.17
C GLY A 100 16.46 -16.58 -9.43
N ARG A 101 15.52 -16.85 -10.34
CA ARG A 101 15.38 -16.13 -11.63
C ARG A 101 14.22 -15.13 -11.68
N GLY A 102 13.43 -15.00 -10.61
CA GLY A 102 12.32 -14.04 -10.58
C GLY A 102 12.19 -13.34 -9.24
N TRP A 103 11.02 -12.76 -9.02
CA TRP A 103 10.73 -11.86 -7.92
C TRP A 103 9.67 -12.44 -6.99
N VAL A 104 9.77 -12.10 -5.71
CA VAL A 104 8.83 -12.49 -4.66
C VAL A 104 8.45 -11.24 -3.89
N GLY A 105 7.16 -10.95 -3.80
CA GLY A 105 6.69 -9.78 -3.06
C GLY A 105 6.92 -9.95 -1.56
N ASP A 106 7.38 -8.88 -0.91
CA ASP A 106 7.58 -8.82 0.53
C ASP A 106 6.32 -9.17 1.32
N SER A 107 5.17 -8.67 0.86
CA SER A 107 3.88 -8.84 1.54
C SER A 107 3.13 -10.13 1.19
N CYS A 108 3.50 -10.87 0.14
CA CYS A 108 2.73 -12.03 -0.31
C CYS A 108 3.40 -13.37 0.01
N CYS A 109 4.64 -13.59 -0.42
CA CYS A 109 5.28 -14.91 -0.38
C CYS A 109 6.68 -14.88 0.22
N TRP A 110 7.15 -13.72 0.67
CA TRP A 110 8.45 -13.57 1.34
C TRP A 110 8.40 -13.96 2.82
N ASP A 111 8.28 -15.26 3.07
CA ASP A 111 8.26 -15.84 4.42
C ASP A 111 9.66 -16.16 4.96
N GLU A 112 9.78 -16.38 6.28
CA GLU A 112 11.01 -16.74 7.00
C GLU A 112 11.82 -17.87 6.34
N ARG A 113 11.14 -18.84 5.71
CA ARG A 113 11.82 -19.96 5.04
C ARG A 113 12.61 -19.55 3.81
N LEU A 114 12.16 -18.53 3.07
CA LEU A 114 12.88 -18.01 1.90
C LEU A 114 14.02 -17.09 2.33
N ARG A 115 13.84 -16.31 3.40
CA ARG A 115 14.90 -15.47 4.00
C ARG A 115 16.13 -16.29 4.43
N ALA A 116 15.91 -17.53 4.87
CA ALA A 116 16.99 -18.42 5.29
C ALA A 116 17.83 -19.01 4.14
N THR A 117 17.45 -18.76 2.87
CA THR A 117 18.10 -19.34 1.68
C THR A 117 18.93 -18.33 0.88
N GLU A 118 19.05 -17.10 1.35
CA GLU A 118 19.93 -16.06 0.79
C GLU A 118 21.39 -16.18 1.25
#